data_AF-A0A1H6U242-F1
#
_entry.id   AF-A0A1H6U242-F1
#
_cell.length_a   1.000
_cell.length_b   1.000
_cell.length_c   1.000
_cell.angle_alpha   90.00
_cell.angle_beta   90.00
_cell.angle_gamma   90.00
#
_symmetry.space_group_name_H-M   'P 1'
#
loop_
_entity.id
_entity.type
_entity.pdbx_description
1 polymer ?
#
loop_
_entity_poly.entity_id
_entity_poly.type
_entity_poly.pdbx_seq_one_letter_code
_entity_poly.pdbx_strand_id
1 'polypeptide(L)'
;MGHSRRLTLSLDPVDYEAFESTRTKLGLERAQYIKHLMAANKDFRPPAIRDREVIKWMADVERDIKIIAMKPSVTSEEKLILLEKLDDLKKRIVG
;
A
#
# COMPACT_ATOMS: atom_id res chain seq x y z
N MET A 1 -19.47 -0.27 28.32
CA MET A 1 -19.39 -1.68 27.84
C MET A 1 -18.81 -1.64 26.43
N GLY A 2 -17.61 -2.20 26.21
CA GLY A 2 -16.95 -2.12 24.90
C GLY A 2 -17.60 -3.05 23.89
N HIS A 3 -17.95 -2.54 22.71
CA HIS A 3 -18.47 -3.37 21.61
C HIS A 3 -17.41 -4.39 21.18
N SER A 4 -17.64 -5.68 21.47
CA SER A 4 -16.82 -6.76 20.94
C SER A 4 -17.04 -6.85 19.43
N ARG A 5 -16.01 -6.47 18.65
CA ARG A 5 -16.00 -6.62 17.20
C ARG A 5 -15.36 -7.96 16.85
N ARG A 6 -16.07 -8.80 16.08
CA ARG A 6 -15.57 -10.09 15.62
C ARG A 6 -14.69 -9.90 14.38
N LEU A 7 -13.51 -10.50 14.36
CA LEU A 7 -12.61 -10.54 13.20
C LEU A 7 -12.71 -11.92 12.53
N THR A 8 -12.86 -11.94 11.22
CA THR A 8 -12.83 -13.14 10.39
C THR A 8 -11.69 -13.02 9.38
N LEU A 9 -10.89 -14.08 9.24
CA LEU A 9 -9.74 -14.14 8.34
C LEU A 9 -9.90 -15.39 7.47
N SER A 10 -9.67 -15.23 6.17
CA SER A 10 -9.57 -16.32 5.22
C SER A 10 -8.11 -16.50 4.86
N LEU A 11 -7.62 -17.72 5.03
CA LEU A 11 -6.26 -18.13 4.68
C LEU A 11 -6.34 -19.28 3.69
N ASP A 12 -5.37 -19.39 2.81
CA ASP A 12 -5.21 -20.62 2.05
C ASP A 12 -4.80 -21.78 2.98
N PRO A 13 -4.92 -23.04 2.53
CA PRO A 13 -4.66 -24.20 3.38
C PRO A 13 -3.23 -24.24 3.94
N VAL A 14 -2.24 -23.77 3.17
CA VAL A 14 -0.82 -23.81 3.55
C VAL A 14 -0.55 -22.80 4.67
N ASP A 15 -1.04 -21.58 4.50
CA ASP A 15 -0.93 -20.51 5.49
C ASP A 15 -1.71 -20.85 6.76
N TYR A 16 -2.86 -21.50 6.64
CA TYR A 16 -3.63 -21.96 7.79
C TYR A 16 -2.88 -23.03 8.60
N GLU A 17 -2.23 -23.98 7.94
CA GLU A 17 -1.44 -25.03 8.61
C GLU A 17 -0.19 -24.45 9.27
N ALA A 18 0.49 -23.51 8.60
CA ALA A 18 1.61 -22.76 9.19
C ALA A 18 1.18 -21.96 10.43
N PHE A 19 -0.01 -21.34 10.38
CA PHE A 19 -0.60 -20.63 11.50
C PHE A 19 -0.86 -21.56 12.71
N GLU A 20 -1.56 -22.68 12.51
CA GLU A 20 -1.90 -23.60 13.61
C GLU A 20 -0.66 -24.28 14.21
N SER A 21 0.29 -24.71 13.38
CA SER A 21 1.51 -25.36 13.84
C SER A 21 2.36 -24.41 14.71
N THR A 22 2.51 -23.15 14.28
CA THR A 22 3.30 -22.14 15.01
C THR A 22 2.62 -21.73 16.31
N ARG A 23 1.32 -21.48 16.27
CA ARG A 23 0.50 -21.23 17.47
C ARG A 23 0.67 -22.33 18.52
N THR A 24 0.57 -23.58 18.08
CA THR A 24 0.62 -24.76 18.96
C THR A 24 2.01 -24.93 19.57
N LYS A 25 3.07 -24.73 18.79
CA LYS A 25 4.46 -24.72 19.29
C LYS A 25 4.68 -23.67 20.38
N LEU A 26 4.02 -22.52 20.27
CA LEU A 26 4.09 -21.44 21.24
C LEU A 26 3.11 -21.59 22.42
N GLY A 27 2.25 -22.62 22.40
CA GLY A 27 1.24 -22.85 23.45
C GLY A 27 0.17 -21.74 23.55
N LEU A 28 -0.08 -21.01 22.46
CA LEU A 28 -0.98 -19.86 22.46
C LEU A 28 -2.37 -20.24 21.96
N GLU A 29 -3.42 -19.62 22.49
CA GLU A 29 -4.76 -19.67 21.88
C GLU A 29 -4.83 -18.85 20.59
N ARG A 30 -5.74 -19.18 19.66
CA ARG A 30 -5.83 -18.51 18.34
C ARG A 30 -5.90 -16.99 18.45
N ALA A 31 -6.75 -16.50 19.35
CA ALA A 31 -6.91 -15.08 19.60
C ALA A 31 -5.66 -14.43 20.22
N GLN A 32 -4.91 -15.17 21.04
CA GLN A 32 -3.67 -14.68 21.63
C GLN A 32 -2.57 -14.60 20.57
N TYR A 33 -2.48 -15.59 19.69
CA TYR A 33 -1.50 -15.60 18.62
C TYR A 33 -1.77 -14.49 17.58
N ILE A 34 -3.03 -14.24 17.20
CA ILE A 34 -3.38 -13.09 16.35
C ILE A 34 -2.99 -11.77 17.02
N LYS A 35 -3.29 -11.60 18.33
CA LYS A 35 -2.87 -10.41 19.08
C LYS A 35 -1.34 -10.29 19.15
N HIS A 36 -0.63 -11.40 19.29
CA HIS A 36 0.83 -11.44 19.29
C HIS A 36 1.39 -11.00 17.94
N LEU A 37 0.86 -11.51 16.82
CA LEU A 37 1.25 -11.09 15.47
C LEU A 37 0.96 -9.60 15.23
N MET A 38 -0.22 -9.13 15.65
CA MET A 38 -0.58 -7.70 15.57
C MET A 38 0.30 -6.82 16.47
N ALA A 39 0.74 -7.35 17.63
CA ALA A 39 1.61 -6.65 18.55
C ALA A 39 3.07 -6.62 18.06
N ALA A 40 3.54 -7.71 17.48
CA ALA A 40 4.87 -7.85 16.89
C ALA A 40 5.03 -6.98 15.63
N ASN A 41 3.94 -6.79 14.87
CA ASN A 41 3.91 -5.94 13.68
C ASN A 41 3.33 -4.54 13.94
N LYS A 42 3.41 -4.00 15.16
CA LYS A 42 2.92 -2.65 15.50
C LYS A 42 3.47 -1.55 14.59
N ASP A 43 4.70 -1.73 14.10
CA ASP A 43 5.38 -0.78 13.23
C ASP A 43 5.22 -1.09 11.73
N PHE A 44 4.63 -2.23 11.38
CA PHE A 44 4.30 -2.55 10.00
C PHE A 44 3.07 -1.76 9.57
N ARG A 45 3.30 -0.58 8.99
CA ARG A 45 2.31 0.14 8.21
C ARG A 45 2.43 -0.30 6.76
N PRO A 46 1.40 -0.91 6.15
CA PRO A 46 1.39 -1.18 4.73
C PRO A 46 1.83 0.08 3.96
N PRO A 47 2.67 -0.03 2.91
CA PRO A 47 3.15 1.13 2.15
C PRO A 47 2.02 2.05 1.67
N ALA A 48 0.88 1.47 1.27
CA ALA A 48 -0.32 2.21 0.89
C ALA A 48 -0.87 3.15 1.99
N ILE A 49 -0.61 2.85 3.26
CA ILE A 49 -0.99 3.66 4.42
C ILE A 49 0.18 4.56 4.85
N ARG A 50 1.39 4.01 4.93
CA ARG A 50 2.60 4.73 5.35
C ARG A 50 2.92 5.89 4.41
N ASP A 51 2.81 5.65 3.12
CA ASP A 51 3.26 6.56 2.06
C ASP A 51 2.06 7.22 1.35
N ARG A 52 0.86 7.16 1.97
CA ARG A 52 -0.41 7.63 1.40
C ARG A 52 -0.36 9.08 0.92
N GLU A 53 0.26 9.97 1.70
CA GLU A 53 0.36 11.38 1.35
C GLU A 53 1.27 11.61 0.14
N VAL A 54 2.38 10.87 0.06
CA VAL A 54 3.31 10.90 -1.08
C VAL A 54 2.64 10.35 -2.34
N ILE A 55 1.92 9.23 -2.22
CA ILE A 55 1.15 8.65 -3.34
C ILE A 55 0.10 9.64 -3.84
N LYS A 56 -0.62 10.30 -2.93
CA LYS A 56 -1.61 11.31 -3.28
C LYS A 56 -0.97 12.50 -3.99
N TRP A 57 0.12 13.03 -3.44
CA TRP A 57 0.85 14.15 -4.03
C TRP A 57 1.36 13.80 -5.44
N MET A 58 1.87 12.59 -5.64
CA MET A 58 2.27 12.09 -6.96
C MET A 58 1.11 12.02 -7.95
N ALA A 59 -0.05 11.53 -7.52
CA ALA A 59 -1.23 11.48 -8.37
C ALA A 59 -1.73 12.88 -8.76
N ASP A 60 -1.62 13.86 -7.85
CA ASP A 60 -1.97 15.25 -8.10
C ASP A 60 -0.98 15.89 -9.11
N VAL A 61 0.32 15.67 -8.94
CA VAL A 61 1.36 16.14 -9.89
C VAL A 61 1.15 15.55 -11.28
N GLU A 62 0.87 14.25 -11.40
CA GLU A 62 0.57 13.61 -12.68
C GLU A 62 -0.66 14.25 -13.36
N ARG A 63 -1.71 14.51 -12.59
CA ARG A 63 -2.93 15.16 -13.10
C ARG A 63 -2.61 16.56 -13.63
N ASP A 64 -1.88 17.35 -12.86
CA ASP A 64 -1.58 18.74 -13.20
C ASP A 64 -0.71 18.83 -14.46
N ILE A 65 0.29 17.96 -14.61
CA ILE A 65 1.12 17.88 -15.82
C ILE A 65 0.28 17.53 -17.04
N LYS A 66 -0.65 16.57 -16.93
CA LYS A 66 -1.57 16.23 -18.03
C LYS A 66 -2.48 17.41 -18.40
N ILE A 67 -3.02 18.12 -17.41
CA ILE A 67 -3.83 19.32 -17.64
C ILE A 67 -3.01 20.40 -18.38
N ILE A 68 -1.76 20.62 -17.98
CA ILE A 68 -0.86 21.56 -18.65
C ILE A 68 -0.63 21.14 -20.10
N ALA A 69 -0.31 19.86 -20.35
CA ALA A 69 -0.09 19.33 -21.70
C ALA A 69 -1.34 19.42 -22.59
N MET A 70 -2.54 19.49 -22.03
CA MET A 70 -3.78 19.66 -22.79
C MET A 70 -4.07 21.11 -23.19
N LYS A 71 -3.34 22.10 -22.66
CA LYS A 71 -3.57 23.51 -23.01
C LYS A 71 -3.26 23.77 -24.50
N PRO A 72 -4.09 24.56 -25.21
CA PRO A 72 -3.86 24.89 -26.62
C PRO A 72 -2.56 25.64 -26.88
N SER A 73 -2.05 26.34 -25.87
CA SER A 73 -0.81 27.11 -25.92
C SER A 73 0.45 26.24 -25.87
N VAL A 74 0.32 24.93 -25.59
CA VAL A 74 1.45 24.00 -25.50
C VAL A 74 1.58 23.29 -26.84
N THR A 75 2.77 23.38 -27.42
CA THR A 75 3.12 22.75 -28.71
C THR A 75 3.23 21.24 -28.57
N SER A 76 3.16 20.52 -29.69
CA SER A 76 3.30 19.06 -29.71
C SER A 76 4.67 18.59 -29.16
N GLU A 77 5.74 19.34 -29.42
CA GLU A 77 7.08 19.05 -28.89
C GLU A 77 7.15 19.21 -27.37
N GLU A 78 6.59 20.29 -26.82
CA GLU A 78 6.54 20.51 -25.38
C GLU A 78 5.68 19.46 -24.66
N LYS A 79 4.57 19.01 -25.28
CA LYS A 79 3.76 17.90 -24.75
C LYS A 79 4.58 16.62 -24.66
N LEU A 80 5.35 16.32 -25.68
CA LEU A 80 6.16 15.10 -25.75
C LEU A 80 7.23 15.12 -24.65
N ILE A 81 7.91 16.25 -24.46
CA ILE A 81 8.90 16.45 -23.38
C ILE A 81 8.24 16.33 -22.00
N LEU A 82 7.05 16.91 -21.79
CA LEU A 82 6.34 16.84 -20.51
C LEU A 82 5.94 15.42 -20.14
N LEU A 83 5.46 14.64 -21.11
CA LEU A 83 5.06 13.25 -20.90
C LEU A 83 6.28 12.34 -20.68
N GLU A 84 7.37 12.57 -21.39
CA GLU A 84 8.64 11.84 -21.20
C GLU A 84 9.21 12.07 -19.79
N LYS A 85 9.26 13.32 -19.33
CA LYS A 85 9.71 13.64 -17.97
C LYS A 85 8.80 13.04 -16.88
N LEU A 86 7.49 12.94 -17.14
CA LEU A 86 6.55 12.29 -16.24
C LEU A 86 6.80 10.78 -16.15
N ASP A 87 7.11 10.13 -17.27
CA ASP A 87 7.46 8.70 -17.29
C ASP A 87 8.79 8.42 -16.58
N ASP A 88 9.79 9.28 -16.77
CA ASP A 88 11.06 9.18 -16.05
C ASP A 88 10.87 9.34 -14.53
N LEU A 89 10.00 10.25 -14.10
CA LEU A 89 9.66 10.41 -12.69
C LEU A 89 9.04 9.12 -12.13
N LYS A 90 8.13 8.49 -12.86
CA LYS A 90 7.51 7.22 -12.45
C LYS A 90 8.52 6.09 -12.35
N LYS A 91 9.43 5.97 -13.32
CA LYS A 91 10.49 4.95 -13.32
C LYS A 91 11.41 5.05 -12.11
N ARG A 92 11.69 6.27 -11.64
CA ARG A 92 12.52 6.51 -10.44
C ARG A 92 11.83 6.17 -9.11
N ILE A 93 10.51 6.03 -9.10
CA ILE A 93 9.71 5.73 -7.90
C ILE A 93 9.44 4.23 -7.76
N VAL A 94 9.38 3.50 -8.88
CA VAL A 94 9.17 2.03 -8.91
C VAL A 94 10.50 1.25 -8.89
N GLY A 95 11.63 1.96 -8.97
CA GLY A 95 12.99 1.40 -8.92
C GLY A 95 13.44 0.98 -7.53
#